data_AF-A0A376EPG5-F1
#
_entry.id   AF-A0A376EPG5-F1
#
_cell.length_a   1.000
_cell.length_b   1.000
_cell.length_c   1.000
_cell.angle_alpha   90.00
_cell.angle_beta   90.00
_cell.angle_gamma   90.00
#
_symmetry.space_group_name_H-M   'P 1'
#
loop_
_entity.id
_entity.type
_entity.pdbx_description
1 polymer ?
#
loop_
_entity_poly.entity_id
_entity_poly.type
_entity_poly.pdbx_seq_one_letter_code
_entity_poly.pdbx_strand_id
1 'polypeptide(L)'
;MEKTELHPQIFLIEDFLTAEACDKYIAMAEGKVFEEAQINVHGRQMMSKGIRNNDRLMIFDHDLAEDLFRIAEQFLPQEHENYKLQNFNEMFRIYKYNARTEVQNTQRRKLYPQRT
;
A
#
# COMPACT_ATOMS: atom_id res chain seq x y z
N MET A 1 11.77 -8.30 -14.63
CA MET A 1 10.69 -8.69 -13.72
C MET A 1 10.83 -10.16 -13.39
N GLU A 2 11.09 -10.46 -12.12
CA GLU A 2 11.36 -11.82 -11.64
C GLU A 2 10.58 -12.05 -10.33
N LYS A 3 10.08 -13.28 -10.13
CA LYS A 3 9.37 -13.65 -8.90
C LYS A 3 10.27 -14.51 -8.02
N THR A 4 10.44 -14.09 -6.76
CA THR A 4 11.20 -14.82 -5.75
C THR A 4 10.31 -15.19 -4.57
N GLU A 5 10.20 -16.49 -4.26
CA GLU A 5 9.44 -16.99 -3.11
C GLU A 5 10.26 -16.80 -1.81
N LEU A 6 9.69 -16.12 -0.82
CA LEU A 6 10.34 -15.85 0.47
C LEU A 6 9.75 -16.69 1.62
N HIS A 7 8.48 -17.07 1.48
CA HIS A 7 7.71 -17.88 2.42
C HIS A 7 6.54 -18.52 1.64
N PRO A 8 5.92 -19.63 2.10
CA PRO A 8 4.74 -20.22 1.45
C PRO A 8 3.55 -19.28 1.12
N GLN A 9 3.54 -18.07 1.67
CA GLN A 9 2.49 -17.05 1.45
C GLN A 9 3.07 -15.67 1.12
N ILE A 10 4.39 -15.56 0.93
CA ILE A 10 5.07 -14.27 0.70
C ILE A 10 6.06 -14.45 -0.43
N PHE A 11 5.92 -13.63 -1.46
CA PHE A 11 6.84 -13.56 -2.59
C PHE A 11 7.15 -12.11 -2.92
N LEU A 12 8.26 -11.91 -3.62
CA LEU A 12 8.71 -10.64 -4.18
C LEU A 12 8.59 -10.69 -5.70
N ILE A 13 8.07 -9.63 -6.31
CA ILE A 13 8.17 -9.39 -7.75
C ILE A 13 9.16 -8.25 -7.94
N GLU A 14 10.37 -8.56 -8.39
CA GLU A 14 11.41 -7.58 -8.68
C GLU A 14 11.10 -6.83 -9.98
N ASP A 15 11.48 -5.56 -10.06
CA ASP A 15 11.25 -4.68 -11.21
C ASP A 15 9.79 -4.66 -11.70
N PHE A 16 8.82 -4.70 -10.78
CA PHE A 16 7.39 -4.68 -11.11
C PHE A 16 6.99 -3.39 -11.86
N LEU A 17 7.57 -2.25 -11.46
CA LEU A 17 7.41 -0.96 -12.12
C LEU A 17 8.76 -0.49 -12.65
N THR A 18 8.76 0.10 -13.84
CA THR A 18 9.93 0.81 -14.37
C THR A 18 10.15 2.12 -13.61
N ALA A 19 11.38 2.65 -13.64
CA ALA A 19 11.67 3.95 -13.05
C ALA A 19 10.76 5.06 -13.63
N GLU A 20 10.51 5.05 -14.93
CA GLU A 20 9.61 6.00 -15.59
C GLU A 20 8.16 5.87 -15.10
N ALA A 21 7.66 4.65 -14.92
CA ALA A 21 6.32 4.43 -14.39
C ALA A 21 6.21 4.93 -12.93
N CYS A 22 7.23 4.67 -12.11
CA CYS A 22 7.32 5.20 -10.76
C CYS A 22 7.25 6.73 -10.75
N ASP A 23 8.07 7.39 -11.57
CA ASP A 23 8.09 8.87 -11.66
C ASP A 23 6.75 9.42 -12.11
N LYS A 24 6.10 8.78 -13.10
CA LYS A 24 4.75 9.14 -13.56
C LYS A 24 3.72 9.08 -12.43
N TYR A 25 3.72 8.00 -11.64
CA TYR A 25 2.76 7.85 -10.54
C TYR A 25 3.03 8.78 -9.37
N ILE A 26 4.31 9.07 -9.08
CA ILE A 26 4.69 10.08 -8.09
C ILE A 26 4.20 11.46 -8.53
N ALA A 27 4.48 11.87 -9.77
CA ALA A 27 4.03 13.16 -10.29
C ALA A 27 2.50 13.30 -10.30
N MET A 28 1.78 12.22 -10.64
CA MET A 28 0.31 12.17 -10.56
C MET A 28 -0.20 12.44 -9.13
N ALA A 29 0.53 11.96 -8.11
CA ALA A 29 0.16 12.13 -6.71
C ALA A 29 0.55 13.51 -6.16
N GLU A 30 1.71 14.06 -6.57
CA GLU A 30 2.23 15.35 -6.07
C GLU A 30 1.33 16.54 -6.42
N GLY A 31 0.60 16.48 -7.53
CA GLY A 31 -0.38 17.50 -7.92
C GLY A 31 -1.72 17.44 -7.17
N LYS A 32 -1.92 16.46 -6.28
CA LYS A 32 -3.18 16.24 -5.57
C LYS A 32 -3.03 16.56 -4.08
N VAL A 33 -4.08 17.13 -3.49
CA VAL A 33 -4.12 17.38 -2.05
C VAL A 33 -4.31 16.05 -1.33
N PHE A 34 -3.32 15.65 -0.53
CA PHE A 34 -3.48 14.51 0.36
C PHE A 34 -4.45 14.92 1.47
N GLU A 35 -5.55 14.19 1.59
CA GLU A 35 -6.52 14.45 2.64
C GLU A 35 -5.93 13.96 3.98
N GLU A 36 -5.76 14.89 4.92
CA GLU A 36 -5.43 14.53 6.30
C GLU A 36 -6.51 13.58 6.83
N ALA A 37 -6.10 12.39 7.27
CA ALA A 37 -7.03 11.40 7.79
C ALA A 37 -7.67 11.92 9.10
N GLN A 38 -8.86 12.51 9.01
CA GLN A 38 -9.63 12.88 10.18
C GLN A 38 -10.01 11.63 10.97
N ILE A 39 -9.47 11.49 12.18
CA ILE A 39 -9.96 10.51 13.14
C ILE A 39 -11.15 11.10 13.89
N ASN A 40 -12.30 10.44 13.78
CA ASN A 40 -13.48 10.78 14.57
C ASN A 40 -13.36 10.07 15.93
N VAL A 41 -13.05 10.82 16.98
CA VAL A 41 -13.04 10.32 18.36
C VAL A 41 -14.27 10.89 19.07
N HIS A 42 -15.29 10.04 19.26
CA HIS A 42 -16.48 10.35 20.07
C HIS A 42 -17.22 11.65 19.68
N GLY A 43 -17.48 11.86 18.38
CA GLY A 43 -18.30 12.99 17.90
C GLY A 43 -17.63 14.36 18.01
N ARG A 44 -16.33 14.43 18.28
CA ARG A 44 -15.52 15.64 18.15
C ARG A 44 -14.35 15.36 17.18
N GLN A 45 -14.24 16.17 16.13
CA GLN A 45 -13.03 16.24 15.32
C GLN A 45 -11.88 16.71 16.22
N MET A 46 -10.99 15.81 16.61
CA MET A 46 -9.75 16.16 17.30
C MET A 46 -8.56 15.86 16.38
N MET A 47 -7.76 16.90 16.13
CA MET A 47 -6.47 16.80 15.47
C MET A 47 -5.50 16.01 16.36
N SER A 48 -5.41 14.70 16.19
CA SER A 48 -4.40 13.90 16.90
C SER A 48 -3.10 13.90 16.13
N LYS A 49 -2.24 14.88 16.42
CA LYS A 49 -0.86 14.98 15.92
C LYS A 49 0.07 13.83 16.38
N GLY A 50 -0.45 12.78 17.02
CA GLY A 50 0.35 11.73 17.66
C GLY A 50 0.05 10.30 17.23
N ILE A 51 -0.97 10.04 16.40
CA ILE A 51 -1.42 8.65 16.15
C ILE A 51 -1.39 8.23 14.68
N ARG A 52 -1.27 9.14 13.70
CA ARG A 52 -1.08 8.78 12.28
C ARG A 52 -0.72 10.01 11.43
N ASN A 53 0.57 10.26 11.21
CA ASN A 53 1.04 11.29 10.26
C ASN A 53 1.24 10.69 8.85
N ASN A 54 0.32 9.83 8.41
CA ASN A 54 0.33 9.36 7.03
C ASN A 54 -0.69 10.19 6.28
N ASP A 55 -0.22 11.23 5.61
CA ASP A 55 -0.96 11.88 4.54
C ASP A 55 -1.34 10.78 3.53
N ARG A 56 -2.64 10.62 3.30
CA ARG A 56 -3.16 9.61 2.38
C ARG A 56 -3.92 10.28 1.26
N LEU A 57 -3.68 9.81 0.05
CA LEU A 57 -4.45 10.19 -1.12
C LEU A 57 -5.17 8.94 -1.62
N MET A 58 -6.49 9.03 -1.74
CA MET A 58 -7.29 7.98 -2.36
C MET A 58 -7.54 8.36 -3.81
N ILE A 59 -7.16 7.48 -4.73
CA ILE A 59 -7.42 7.62 -6.16
C ILE A 59 -8.28 6.43 -6.57
N PHE A 60 -9.28 6.71 -7.39
CA PHE A 60 -10.13 5.69 -7.98
C PHE A 60 -9.85 5.68 -9.49
N ASP A 61 -9.27 4.58 -9.98
CA ASP A 61 -8.79 4.46 -11.35
C ASP A 61 -8.88 3.00 -11.82
N HIS A 62 -9.89 2.70 -12.65
CA HIS A 62 -10.12 1.34 -13.14
C HIS A 62 -9.07 0.93 -14.18
N ASP A 63 -8.69 1.84 -15.06
CA ASP A 63 -7.76 1.57 -16.16
C ASP A 63 -6.38 1.23 -15.58
N LEU A 64 -5.93 2.01 -14.59
CA LEU A 64 -4.68 1.72 -13.87
C LEU A 64 -4.73 0.36 -13.15
N ALA A 65 -5.86 0.01 -12.55
CA ALA A 65 -6.00 -1.28 -11.87
C ALA A 65 -5.96 -2.46 -12.84
N GLU A 66 -6.62 -2.33 -13.99
CA GLU A 66 -6.59 -3.35 -15.03
C GLU A 66 -5.19 -3.51 -15.65
N ASP A 67 -4.52 -2.39 -15.97
CA ASP A 67 -3.17 -2.42 -16.54
C ASP A 67 -2.15 -3.06 -15.59
N LEU A 68 -2.17 -2.68 -14.31
CA LEU A 68 -1.30 -3.28 -13.30
C LEU A 68 -1.62 -4.75 -13.07
N PHE A 69 -2.91 -5.12 -13.09
CA PHE A 69 -3.33 -6.50 -12.93
C PHE A 69 -2.82 -7.38 -14.08
N ARG A 70 -2.96 -6.94 -15.34
CA ARG A 70 -2.48 -7.69 -16.52
C ARG A 70 -0.98 -7.98 -16.45
N ILE A 71 -0.20 -7.06 -15.91
CA ILE A 71 1.25 -7.26 -15.71
C ILE A 71 1.51 -8.26 -14.58
N ALA A 72 0.79 -8.13 -13.47
CA ALA A 72 0.97 -8.94 -12.27
C ALA A 72 0.44 -10.37 -12.39
N GLU A 73 -0.63 -10.58 -13.16
CA GLU A 73 -1.44 -11.81 -13.19
C GLU A 73 -0.59 -13.08 -13.29
N GLN A 74 0.40 -13.10 -14.19
CA GLN A 74 1.29 -14.26 -14.40
C GLN A 74 2.14 -14.63 -13.17
N PHE A 75 2.35 -13.69 -12.25
CA PHE A 75 3.15 -13.87 -11.04
C PHE A 75 2.28 -14.15 -9.79
N LEU A 76 0.99 -13.82 -9.85
CA LEU A 76 0.05 -14.01 -8.75
C LEU A 76 -0.42 -15.47 -8.68
N PRO A 77 -0.73 -15.98 -7.47
CA PRO A 77 -1.40 -17.27 -7.32
C PRO A 77 -2.76 -17.22 -8.03
N GLN A 78 -2.96 -18.11 -9.01
CA GLN A 78 -4.20 -18.19 -9.77
C GLN A 78 -5.38 -18.66 -8.90
N GLU A 79 -5.07 -19.42 -7.86
CA GLU A 79 -6.02 -19.91 -6.87
C GLU A 79 -5.43 -19.71 -5.48
N HIS A 80 -6.30 -19.34 -4.53
CA HIS A 80 -5.96 -19.26 -3.12
C HIS A 80 -7.13 -19.80 -2.31
N GLU A 81 -6.91 -20.95 -1.66
CA GLU A 81 -7.98 -21.74 -1.02
C GLU A 81 -9.11 -22.07 -2.00
N ASN A 82 -10.30 -21.48 -1.82
CA ASN A 82 -11.47 -21.67 -2.68
C ASN A 82 -11.73 -20.46 -3.60
N TYR A 83 -10.82 -19.50 -3.63
CA TYR A 83 -10.96 -18.27 -4.41
C TYR A 83 -10.08 -18.33 -5.66
N LYS A 84 -10.58 -17.71 -6.73
CA LYS A 84 -9.84 -17.54 -7.99
C LYS A 84 -9.39 -16.11 -8.12
N LEU A 85 -8.22 -15.94 -8.73
CA LEU A 85 -7.72 -14.64 -9.13
C LEU A 85 -8.70 -13.98 -10.13
N GLN A 86 -8.96 -12.68 -9.97
CA GLN A 86 -9.93 -11.96 -10.81
C GLN A 86 -9.41 -10.60 -11.29
N ASN A 87 -9.11 -9.67 -10.38
CA ASN A 87 -8.62 -8.33 -10.70
C ASN A 87 -8.02 -7.63 -9.46
N PHE A 88 -7.49 -6.43 -9.66
CA PHE A 88 -7.16 -5.51 -8.56
C PHE A 88 -8.33 -4.59 -8.23
N ASN A 89 -8.36 -4.16 -6.97
CA ASN A 89 -9.26 -3.11 -6.52
C ASN A 89 -8.82 -1.75 -7.09
N GLU A 90 -9.75 -1.04 -7.70
CA GLU A 90 -9.57 0.24 -8.39
C GLU A 90 -9.31 1.44 -7.44
N MET A 91 -9.48 1.24 -6.13
CA MET A 91 -9.23 2.25 -5.11
C MET A 91 -7.79 2.17 -4.58
N PHE A 92 -6.91 2.92 -5.23
CA PHE A 92 -5.52 3.08 -4.83
C PHE A 92 -5.38 3.99 -3.60
N ARG A 93 -4.54 3.56 -2.67
CA ARG A 93 -4.13 4.35 -1.51
C ARG A 93 -2.66 4.72 -1.67
N ILE A 94 -2.40 6.00 -1.88
CA ILE A 94 -1.05 6.54 -1.98
C ILE A 94 -0.65 7.12 -0.63
N TYR A 95 0.51 6.71 -0.15
CA TYR A 95 1.07 7.17 1.12
C TYR A 95 2.36 7.94 0.85
N LYS A 96 2.48 9.12 1.46
CA LYS A 96 3.71 9.90 1.48
C LYS A 96 4.33 9.83 2.86
N TYR A 97 5.55 9.34 2.94
CA TYR A 97 6.31 9.27 4.19
C TYR A 97 7.39 10.34 4.17
N ASN A 98 7.46 11.14 5.22
CA ASN A 98 8.55 12.09 5.43
C ASN A 98 9.54 11.49 6.44
N ALA A 99 10.74 12.07 6.56
CA ALA A 99 11.78 11.58 7.48
C ALA A 99 11.37 11.52 8.97
N ARG A 100 10.21 12.09 9.34
CA ARG A 100 9.61 12.03 10.69
C ARG A 100 8.41 11.09 10.80
N THR A 101 8.03 10.41 9.72
CA THR A 101 6.85 9.54 9.70
C THR A 101 7.25 8.13 10.13
N GLU A 102 6.95 7.79 11.39
CA GLU A 102 7.04 6.42 11.87
C GLU A 102 5.77 5.65 11.49
N VAL A 103 5.92 4.57 10.72
CA VAL A 103 4.83 3.57 10.60
C VAL A 103 4.79 2.81 11.92
N GLN A 104 3.79 3.12 12.76
CA GLN A 104 3.51 2.29 13.93
C GLN A 104 3.07 0.91 13.46
N ASN A 105 4.02 -0.02 13.52
CA ASN A 105 3.84 -1.42 13.17
C ASN A 105 2.89 -2.03 14.20
N THR A 106 1.58 -2.06 13.91
CA THR A 106 0.53 -2.50 14.85
C THR A 106 0.67 -3.97 15.29
N GLN A 107 1.51 -4.76 14.61
CA GLN A 107 1.78 -6.16 14.95
C GLN A 107 3.08 -6.41 15.74
N ARG A 108 3.94 -5.41 15.99
CA ARG A 108 5.24 -5.66 16.69
C ARG A 108 5.17 -5.83 18.21
N ARG A 109 3.99 -5.82 18.84
CA ARG A 109 3.86 -5.89 20.31
C ARG A 109 3.71 -7.29 20.93
N LYS A 110 3.79 -8.39 20.17
CA LYS A 110 3.60 -9.74 20.76
C LYS A 110 4.64 -10.82 20.46
N LEU A 111 5.67 -10.59 19.64
CA LEU A 111 6.51 -11.71 19.16
C LEU A 111 8.00 -11.69 19.48
N TYR A 112 8.52 -10.71 20.22
CA TYR A 112 9.90 -10.81 20.73
C TYR A 112 10.00 -10.25 22.16
N PRO A 113 10.06 -11.09 23.21
CA PRO A 113 10.62 -10.64 24.47
C PRO A 113 12.11 -10.37 24.20
N GLN A 114 12.54 -9.14 24.45
CA GLN A 114 13.95 -8.76 24.39
C GLN A 114 14.74 -9.71 25.28
N ARG A 115 15.61 -10.54 24.69
CA ARG A 115 16.61 -11.29 25.45
C ARG A 115 17.73 -10.30 25.80
N THR A 116 17.80 -9.92 27.07
CA THR A 116 19.05 -9.52 27.74
C THR A 116 19.99 -10.70 27.84
#